data_AF-A0A822B292-F1
#
_entry.id   AF-A0A822B292-F1
#
_cell.length_a   1.000
_cell.length_b   1.000
_cell.length_c   1.000
_cell.angle_alpha   90.00
_cell.angle_beta   90.00
_cell.angle_gamma   90.00
#
_symmetry.space_group_name_H-M   'P 1'
#
loop_
_entity.id
_entity.type
_entity.pdbx_description
1 polymer ?
#
loop_
_entity_poly.entity_id
_entity_poly.type
_entity_poly.pdbx_seq_one_letter_code
_entity_poly.pdbx_strand_id
1 'polypeptide(L)'
;MSSKLGMIEWLDNTRQLKDLIEESYNDNELDIITNQGQHPRKLYQDYAINTYQKAKPTANNTVMYTELFLSLKKAQVQEEVNHIQSVIPVDLLRRAYHKIANSHEDFYTLRRQFITSYAVLCTSQYIFGIDDRHQS
;
A
#
# COMPACT_ATOMS: atom_id res chain seq x y z
N MET A 1 -30.79 -16.59 0.15
CA MET A 1 -29.85 -15.90 1.07
C MET A 1 -30.11 -16.37 2.50
N SER A 2 -29.07 -16.44 3.35
CA SER A 2 -29.16 -16.75 4.78
C SER A 2 -28.29 -15.78 5.59
N SER A 3 -28.35 -15.82 6.93
CA SER A 3 -27.53 -14.96 7.79
C SER A 3 -26.01 -15.16 7.62
N LYS A 4 -25.59 -16.27 7.00
CA LYS A 4 -24.17 -16.59 6.73
C LYS A 4 -23.86 -16.71 5.24
N LEU A 5 -24.84 -16.52 4.36
CA LEU A 5 -24.69 -16.67 2.91
C LEU A 5 -25.36 -15.51 2.18
N GLY A 6 -24.52 -14.66 1.61
CA GLY A 6 -24.89 -13.61 0.66
C GLY A 6 -24.38 -13.91 -0.74
N MET A 7 -24.84 -13.11 -1.70
CA MET A 7 -24.32 -13.07 -3.06
C MET A 7 -23.86 -11.64 -3.34
N ILE A 8 -22.72 -11.48 -4.01
CA ILE A 8 -22.16 -10.19 -4.42
C ILE A 8 -22.09 -10.19 -5.94
N GLU A 9 -22.45 -9.06 -6.54
CA GLU A 9 -22.33 -8.87 -7.98
C GLU A 9 -20.86 -8.89 -8.40
N TRP A 10 -20.54 -9.67 -9.44
CA TRP A 10 -19.23 -9.68 -10.04
C TRP A 10 -19.18 -8.64 -11.16
N LEU A 11 -18.30 -7.66 -11.02
CA LEU A 11 -18.09 -6.64 -12.04
C LEU A 11 -17.02 -7.11 -13.02
N ASP A 12 -17.43 -7.31 -14.28
CA ASP A 12 -16.52 -7.72 -15.35
C ASP A 12 -15.45 -6.67 -15.65
N ASN A 13 -14.29 -7.12 -16.13
CA ASN A 13 -13.15 -6.28 -16.52
C ASN A 13 -12.62 -5.37 -15.39
N THR A 14 -12.80 -5.79 -14.14
CA THR A 14 -12.19 -5.15 -12.97
C THR A 14 -11.02 -5.99 -12.46
N ARG A 15 -10.05 -5.32 -11.82
CA ARG A 15 -8.89 -5.96 -11.18
C ARG A 15 -8.49 -5.23 -9.91
N GLN A 16 -7.79 -5.93 -9.03
CA GLN A 16 -7.30 -5.33 -7.79
C GLN A 16 -6.24 -4.26 -8.08
N LEU A 17 -6.20 -3.23 -7.24
CA LEU A 17 -5.20 -2.17 -7.36
C LEU A 17 -3.79 -2.71 -7.11
N LYS A 18 -3.65 -3.66 -6.18
CA LYS A 18 -2.39 -4.34 -5.91
C LYS A 18 -1.82 -5.00 -7.18
N ASP A 19 -2.59 -5.84 -7.86
CA ASP A 19 -2.14 -6.55 -9.05
C ASP A 19 -1.70 -5.58 -10.16
N LEU A 20 -2.49 -4.52 -10.39
CA LEU A 20 -2.17 -3.45 -11.34
C LEU A 20 -0.79 -2.80 -11.06
N ILE A 21 -0.47 -2.56 -9.78
CA ILE A 21 0.79 -1.96 -9.37
C ILE A 21 1.94 -2.96 -9.47
N GLU A 22 1.73 -4.20 -9.01
CA GLU A 22 2.74 -5.27 -9.01
C GLU A 22 3.18 -5.66 -10.44
N GLU A 23 2.26 -5.66 -11.41
CA GLU A 23 2.59 -5.86 -12.83
C GLU A 23 3.44 -4.73 -13.43
N SER A 24 3.53 -3.57 -12.77
CA SER A 24 4.19 -2.37 -13.31
C SER A 24 5.66 -2.25 -12.94
N TYR A 25 6.18 -3.13 -12.09
CA TYR A 25 7.60 -3.22 -11.78
C TYR A 25 8.41 -3.72 -12.98
N ASN A 26 9.67 -3.28 -13.04
CA ASN A 26 10.66 -3.87 -13.93
C ASN A 26 11.29 -5.11 -13.28
N ASP A 27 11.84 -6.04 -14.06
CA ASP A 27 12.46 -7.27 -13.55
C ASP A 27 13.56 -6.99 -12.52
N ASN A 28 14.39 -5.96 -12.75
CA ASN A 28 15.43 -5.55 -11.82
C ASN A 28 14.86 -4.99 -10.49
N GLU A 29 13.77 -4.22 -10.56
CA GLU A 29 13.11 -3.65 -9.37
C GLU A 29 12.43 -4.77 -8.56
N LEU A 30 11.84 -5.74 -9.26
CA LEU A 30 11.23 -6.92 -8.65
C LEU A 30 12.27 -7.80 -7.96
N ASP A 31 13.45 -8.01 -8.57
CA ASP A 31 14.56 -8.75 -7.97
C ASP A 31 15.04 -8.12 -6.65
N ILE A 32 15.18 -6.79 -6.61
CA ILE A 32 15.55 -6.04 -5.41
C ILE A 32 14.53 -6.27 -4.28
N ILE A 33 13.24 -6.21 -4.62
CA ILE A 33 12.16 -6.38 -3.65
C ILE A 33 12.07 -7.83 -3.16
N THR A 34 12.16 -8.81 -4.07
CA THR A 34 11.91 -10.23 -3.79
C THR A 34 13.15 -10.97 -3.30
N ASN A 35 14.24 -10.95 -4.07
CA ASN A 35 15.44 -11.75 -3.82
C ASN A 35 16.43 -11.06 -2.89
N GLN A 36 16.59 -9.73 -3.00
CA GLN A 36 17.50 -8.97 -2.13
C GLN A 36 16.86 -8.61 -0.78
N GLY A 37 15.59 -8.99 -0.57
CA GLY A 37 14.91 -8.85 0.71
C GLY A 37 14.63 -7.40 1.12
N GLN A 38 14.62 -6.46 0.17
CA GLN A 38 14.31 -5.05 0.42
C GLN A 38 12.81 -4.73 0.30
N HIS A 39 11.94 -5.74 0.37
CA HIS A 39 10.50 -5.52 0.32
C HIS A 39 10.05 -4.51 1.40
N PRO A 40 9.32 -3.44 1.06
CA PRO A 40 8.94 -2.37 2.01
C PRO A 40 8.26 -2.88 3.29
N ARG A 41 7.35 -3.86 3.15
CA ARG A 41 6.73 -4.55 4.29
C ARG A 41 7.75 -5.16 5.25
N LYS A 42 8.78 -5.83 4.72
CA LYS A 42 9.81 -6.48 5.53
C LYS A 42 10.66 -5.43 6.23
N LEU A 43 11.10 -4.40 5.50
CA LEU A 43 11.86 -3.28 6.09
C LEU A 43 11.10 -2.62 7.25
N TYR A 44 9.80 -2.37 7.08
CA TYR A 44 8.93 -1.86 8.14
C TYR A 44 8.84 -2.81 9.34
N GLN A 45 8.61 -4.10 9.09
CA GLN A 45 8.50 -5.11 10.14
C GLN A 45 9.80 -5.25 10.93
N ASP A 46 10.93 -5.33 10.23
CA ASP A 46 12.26 -5.43 10.82
C ASP A 46 12.56 -4.18 11.66
N TYR A 47 12.26 -2.98 11.14
CA TYR A 47 12.41 -1.74 11.90
C TYR A 47 11.56 -1.75 13.18
N ALA A 48 10.27 -2.06 13.08
CA ALA A 48 9.36 -2.06 14.22
C ALA A 48 9.78 -3.08 15.30
N ILE A 49 10.11 -4.31 14.88
CA ILE A 49 10.53 -5.39 15.77
C ILE A 49 11.87 -5.06 16.42
N ASN A 50 12.88 -4.65 15.64
CA ASN A 50 14.21 -4.35 16.18
C ASN A 50 14.18 -3.17 17.15
N THR A 51 13.39 -2.15 16.84
CA THR A 51 13.21 -0.98 17.72
C THR A 51 12.54 -1.38 19.03
N TYR A 52 11.50 -2.21 18.95
CA TYR A 52 10.81 -2.71 20.13
C TYR A 52 11.70 -3.62 20.98
N GLN A 53 12.42 -4.57 20.37
CA GLN A 53 13.32 -5.48 21.07
C GLN A 53 14.48 -4.74 21.75
N LYS A 54 15.01 -3.67 21.14
CA LYS A 54 16.02 -2.80 21.79
C LYS A 54 15.47 -2.13 23.05
N ALA A 55 14.21 -1.73 23.05
CA ALA A 55 13.57 -1.08 24.19
C ALA A 55 13.12 -2.09 25.27
N LYS A 56 12.59 -3.25 24.86
CA LYS A 56 12.05 -4.30 25.76
C LYS A 56 12.37 -5.71 25.21
N PRO A 57 13.57 -6.25 25.47
CA PRO A 57 14.03 -7.52 24.87
C PRO A 57 13.25 -8.77 25.32
N THR A 58 12.46 -8.69 26.40
CA THR A 58 11.76 -9.82 27.02
C THR A 58 10.24 -9.74 26.90
N ALA A 59 9.70 -8.72 26.21
CA ALA A 59 8.26 -8.45 26.17
C ALA A 59 7.57 -9.10 24.95
N ASN A 60 6.35 -9.59 25.14
CA ASN A 60 5.51 -10.11 24.05
C ASN A 60 5.14 -9.01 23.04
N ASN A 61 5.01 -9.39 21.76
CA ASN A 61 4.73 -8.45 20.66
C ASN A 61 3.32 -7.84 20.67
N THR A 62 2.41 -8.30 21.54
CA THR A 62 1.00 -7.88 21.56
C THR A 62 0.81 -6.38 21.83
N VAL A 63 1.74 -5.75 22.56
CA VAL A 63 1.70 -4.31 22.90
C VAL A 63 2.74 -3.48 22.14
N MET A 64 3.39 -4.08 21.13
CA MET A 64 4.51 -3.47 20.41
C MET A 64 4.16 -2.08 19.87
N TYR A 65 3.05 -1.95 19.13
CA TYR A 65 2.69 -0.68 18.51
C TYR A 65 2.34 0.42 19.52
N THR A 66 1.71 0.07 20.65
CA THR A 66 1.42 1.03 21.72
C THR A 66 2.72 1.59 22.31
N GLU A 67 3.70 0.73 22.55
CA GLU A 67 4.99 1.12 23.13
C GLU A 67 5.85 1.92 22.14
N LEU A 68 5.85 1.52 20.85
CA LEU A 68 6.51 2.28 19.79
C LEU A 68 5.91 3.68 19.65
N PHE A 69 4.59 3.80 19.74
CA PHE A 69 3.91 5.09 19.68
C PHE A 69 4.31 6.04 20.81
N LEU A 70 4.48 5.51 22.03
CA LEU A 70 4.89 6.31 23.20
C LEU A 70 6.38 6.65 23.22
N SER A 71 7.22 5.77 22.67
CA SER A 71 8.69 5.90 22.77
C SER A 71 9.33 6.64 21.59
N LEU A 72 8.77 6.52 20.39
CA LEU A 72 9.38 7.08 19.19
C LEU A 72 9.06 8.56 18.99
N LYS A 73 10.06 9.30 18.51
CA LYS A 73 9.86 10.68 18.09
C LYS A 73 9.43 10.74 16.63
N LYS A 74 8.58 11.72 16.31
CA LYS A 74 8.10 11.98 14.95
C LYS A 74 9.23 12.03 13.91
N ALA A 75 10.33 12.72 14.22
CA ALA A 75 11.45 12.89 13.29
C ALA A 75 12.10 11.55 12.90
N GLN A 76 12.29 10.65 13.87
CA GLN A 76 12.87 9.32 13.63
C GLN A 76 11.96 8.47 12.76
N VAL A 77 10.66 8.46 13.05
CA VAL A 77 9.67 7.74 12.24
C VAL A 77 9.61 8.30 10.81
N GLN A 78 9.69 9.62 10.66
CA GLN A 78 9.64 10.25 9.35
C GLN A 78 10.86 9.89 8.49
N GLU A 79 12.06 9.86 9.08
CA GLU A 79 13.28 9.43 8.40
C GLU A 79 13.16 7.98 7.89
N GLU A 80 12.68 7.08 8.74
CA GLU A 80 12.52 5.66 8.40
C GLU A 80 11.41 5.41 7.36
N VAL A 81 10.29 6.13 7.46
CA VAL A 81 9.23 6.06 6.43
C VAL A 81 9.77 6.56 5.09
N ASN A 82 10.55 7.64 5.06
CA ASN A 82 11.16 8.13 3.83
C ASN A 82 12.17 7.12 3.25
N HIS A 83 12.97 6.48 4.11
CA HIS A 83 13.90 5.43 3.70
C HIS A 83 13.14 4.24 3.07
N ILE A 84 12.08 3.74 3.73
CA ILE A 84 11.27 2.64 3.20
C ILE A 84 10.59 3.03 1.88
N GLN A 85 10.05 4.25 1.78
CA GLN A 85 9.43 4.77 0.57
C GLN A 85 10.43 4.91 -0.59
N SER A 86 11.70 5.20 -0.31
CA SER A 86 12.73 5.37 -1.34
C SER A 86 13.00 4.11 -2.16
N VAL A 87 12.67 2.93 -1.62
CA VAL A 87 12.80 1.64 -2.32
C VAL A 87 11.69 1.45 -3.36
N ILE A 88 10.57 2.17 -3.22
CA ILE A 88 9.41 2.04 -4.11
C ILE A 88 9.56 3.04 -5.27
N PRO A 89 9.52 2.57 -6.54
CA PRO A 89 9.52 3.47 -7.69
C PRO A 89 8.30 4.41 -7.66
N VAL A 90 8.56 5.72 -7.80
CA VAL A 90 7.53 6.76 -7.66
C VAL A 90 6.49 6.78 -8.79
N ASP A 91 6.74 6.09 -9.90
CA ASP A 91 5.96 6.19 -11.11
C ASP A 91 5.21 4.92 -11.52
N LEU A 92 5.11 3.93 -10.62
CA LEU A 92 4.43 2.64 -10.89
C LEU A 92 3.01 2.82 -11.43
N LEU A 93 2.17 3.63 -10.79
CA LEU A 93 0.79 3.84 -11.24
C LEU A 93 0.73 4.52 -12.62
N ARG A 94 1.68 5.43 -12.89
CA ARG A 94 1.80 6.08 -14.20
C ARG A 94 2.19 5.07 -15.27
N ARG A 95 3.18 4.20 -15.00
CA ARG A 95 3.58 3.10 -15.89
C ARG A 95 2.41 2.16 -16.14
N ALA A 96 1.63 1.83 -15.10
CA ALA A 96 0.45 1.00 -15.20
C ALA A 96 -0.57 1.56 -16.21
N TYR A 97 -0.87 2.86 -16.13
CA TYR A 97 -1.76 3.49 -17.11
C TYR A 97 -1.17 3.58 -18.51
N HIS A 98 0.13 3.80 -18.66
CA HIS A 98 0.76 3.73 -19.98
C HIS A 98 0.68 2.34 -20.60
N LYS A 99 0.73 1.26 -19.81
CA LYS A 99 0.56 -0.12 -20.33
C LYS A 99 -0.85 -0.40 -20.82
N ILE A 100 -1.87 0.27 -20.28
CA ILE A 100 -3.29 0.04 -20.61
C ILE A 100 -3.80 1.02 -21.68
N ALA A 101 -3.24 2.23 -21.73
CA ALA A 101 -3.65 3.27 -22.67
C ALA A 101 -3.15 2.96 -24.09
N ASN A 102 -4.04 3.09 -25.08
CA ASN A 102 -3.67 2.94 -26.50
C ASN A 102 -3.17 4.25 -27.12
N SER A 103 -3.42 5.38 -26.46
CA SER A 103 -3.04 6.71 -26.91
C SER A 103 -2.81 7.66 -25.72
N HIS A 104 -2.22 8.83 -25.99
CA HIS A 104 -2.02 9.87 -24.98
C HIS A 104 -3.36 10.46 -24.48
N GLU A 105 -4.38 10.52 -25.34
CA GLU A 105 -5.72 10.96 -24.99
C GLU A 105 -6.41 9.96 -24.06
N ASP A 106 -6.25 8.66 -24.32
CA ASP A 106 -6.75 7.59 -23.45
C ASP A 106 -6.10 7.65 -22.07
N PHE A 107 -4.78 7.82 -22.02
CA PHE A 107 -4.06 7.98 -20.76
C PHE A 107 -4.62 9.15 -19.93
N TYR A 108 -4.85 10.30 -20.58
CA TYR A 108 -5.43 11.47 -19.90
C TYR A 108 -6.83 11.18 -19.37
N THR A 109 -7.66 10.50 -20.17
CA THR A 109 -9.03 10.12 -19.80
C THR A 109 -9.05 9.15 -18.62
N LEU A 110 -8.24 8.09 -18.68
CA LEU A 110 -8.09 7.10 -17.60
C LEU A 110 -7.66 7.76 -16.29
N ARG A 111 -6.61 8.60 -16.35
CA ARG A 111 -6.11 9.33 -15.18
C ARG A 111 -7.19 10.23 -14.58
N ARG A 112 -7.91 10.98 -15.42
CA ARG A 112 -8.99 11.88 -14.97
C ARG A 112 -10.12 11.10 -14.30
N GLN A 113 -10.58 10.01 -14.92
CA GLN A 113 -11.66 9.18 -14.38
C GLN A 113 -11.26 8.56 -13.05
N PHE A 114 -10.06 7.99 -12.93
CA PHE A 114 -9.56 7.41 -11.68
C PHE A 114 -9.47 8.45 -10.57
N ILE A 115 -8.86 9.61 -10.81
CA ILE A 115 -8.74 10.66 -9.78
C ILE A 115 -10.14 11.10 -9.30
N THR A 116 -11.08 11.25 -10.23
CA THR A 116 -12.45 11.67 -9.90
C THR A 116 -13.18 10.61 -9.07
N SER A 117 -13.18 9.35 -9.49
CA SER A 117 -13.84 8.27 -8.77
C SER A 117 -13.19 8.01 -7.40
N TYR A 118 -11.86 8.03 -7.34
CA TYR A 118 -11.11 7.85 -6.10
C TYR A 118 -11.39 8.96 -5.09
N ALA A 119 -11.45 10.23 -5.53
CA ALA A 119 -11.78 11.34 -4.64
C ALA A 119 -13.20 11.23 -4.06
N VAL A 120 -14.19 10.84 -4.87
CA VAL A 120 -15.56 10.60 -4.43
C VAL A 120 -15.62 9.44 -3.43
N LEU A 121 -14.90 8.35 -3.71
CA LEU A 121 -14.83 7.18 -2.85
C LEU A 121 -14.21 7.53 -1.49
N CYS A 122 -13.05 8.21 -1.48
CA CYS A 122 -12.39 8.64 -0.26
C CYS A 122 -13.26 9.56 0.60
N THR A 123 -13.96 10.51 -0.03
CA THR A 123 -14.86 11.43 0.70
C THR A 123 -16.03 10.68 1.31
N SER A 124 -16.66 9.79 0.54
CA SER A 124 -17.78 8.97 1.01
C SER A 124 -17.36 8.04 2.16
N GLN A 125 -16.24 7.33 1.99
CA GLN A 125 -15.70 6.41 3.00
C GLN A 125 -15.34 7.14 4.30
N TYR A 126 -14.79 8.35 4.20
CA TYR A 126 -14.53 9.18 5.37
C TYR A 126 -15.81 9.54 6.14
N ILE A 127 -16.87 9.95 5.43
CA ILE A 127 -18.17 10.26 6.05
C ILE A 127 -18.77 9.03 6.75
N PHE A 128 -18.63 7.84 6.17
CA PHE A 128 -19.15 6.60 6.75
C PHE A 128 -18.20 5.94 7.78
N GLY A 129 -16.98 6.44 7.94
CA GLY A 129 -15.99 5.85 8.86
C GLY A 129 -15.46 4.48 8.43
N ILE A 130 -15.34 4.23 7.11
CA ILE A 130 -14.78 2.99 6.56
C ILE A 130 -13.24 3.10 6.51
N ASP A 131 -12.51 2.24 7.22
CA ASP A 131 -11.07 2.42 7.43
C ASP A 131 -10.15 1.28 6.91
N ASP A 132 -10.66 0.06 6.68
CA ASP A 132 -9.86 -1.05 6.15
C ASP A 132 -9.64 -0.94 4.63
N ARG A 133 -8.77 0.00 4.23
CA ARG A 133 -8.57 0.45 2.84
C ARG A 133 -7.25 -0.04 2.24
N HIS A 134 -6.95 -1.32 2.42
CA HIS A 134 -5.78 -1.95 1.81
C HIS A 134 -5.92 -2.11 0.28
N GLN A 135 -4.82 -2.41 -0.40
CA GLN A 135 -4.77 -2.47 -1.87
C GLN A 135 -5.23 -3.81 -2.48
N SER A 136 -5.40 -4.83 -1.63
CA SER A 136 -5.90 -6.18 -1.94
C SER A 136 -7.41 -6.23 -2.17
#